data_AF-A0A2A9NNQ9-F1
#
_entry.id   AF-A0A2A9NNQ9-F1
#
_cell.length_a   1.000
_cell.length_b   1.000
_cell.length_c   1.000
_cell.angle_alpha   90.00
_cell.angle_beta   90.00
_cell.angle_gamma   90.00
#
_symmetry.space_group_name_H-M   'P 1'
#
loop_
_entity.id
_entity.type
_entity.pdbx_description
1 polymer ?
#
loop_
_entity_poly.entity_id
_entity_poly.type
_entity_poly.pdbx_seq_one_letter_code
_entity_poly.pdbx_strand_id
1 'polypeptide(L)'
;MLGKQHRMAIQIRTPLGNNSSIVNGARAPSGVSSTRPRLPRTLPRPALREIDMSVVERAYPDLKGLAPQYIRDKLPLAAPQMLEALRSIHACVPNSSLPQELEVEMTSESELVRASAPTHMLAVYSPSVAGKTKVVLYPSHQLVLNAHCSHLPALPAPPTLATSATSLRLPVVPLRLPAPEAFPLLHSYLYTKRADILLTALAPVNESDGVSLSRAATLIRGIWQDTCALGVVDTALFNTLDSAWARIMSAIERIQN
;
A
#
# COMPACT_ATOMS: atom_id res chain seq x y z
N MET A 1 -6.56 37.88 -5.44
CA MET A 1 -7.05 36.49 -5.68
C MET A 1 -5.94 35.62 -6.29
N LEU A 2 -4.85 35.32 -5.59
CA LEU A 2 -3.75 34.49 -6.14
C LEU A 2 -3.07 33.54 -5.12
N GLY A 3 -3.74 33.20 -4.00
CA GLY A 3 -3.11 32.44 -2.90
C GLY A 3 -3.60 31.01 -2.68
N LYS A 4 -4.70 30.57 -3.31
CA LYS A 4 -5.35 29.28 -2.98
C LYS A 4 -5.00 28.10 -3.90
N GLN A 5 -4.55 28.35 -5.13
CA GLN A 5 -4.27 27.27 -6.10
C GLN A 5 -2.93 26.54 -5.86
N HIS A 6 -1.96 27.15 -5.19
CA HIS A 6 -0.67 26.52 -4.93
C HIS A 6 -0.69 25.48 -3.79
N ARG A 7 -1.68 25.54 -2.89
CA ARG A 7 -1.73 24.66 -1.71
C ARG A 7 -2.24 23.25 -2.02
N MET A 8 -3.10 23.10 -3.04
CA MET A 8 -3.65 21.80 -3.44
C MET A 8 -2.65 20.92 -4.21
N ALA A 9 -1.68 21.51 -4.90
CA ALA A 9 -0.65 20.78 -5.64
C ALA A 9 0.43 20.15 -4.75
N ILE A 10 0.59 20.63 -3.51
CA ILE A 10 1.60 20.16 -2.56
C ILE A 10 1.13 18.90 -1.82
N GLN A 11 -0.18 18.75 -1.61
CA GLN A 11 -0.78 17.65 -0.82
C GLN A 11 -0.84 16.31 -1.59
N ILE A 12 -0.64 16.35 -2.91
CA ILE A 12 -0.57 15.18 -3.82
C ILE A 12 0.83 14.53 -3.79
N ARG A 13 1.85 15.23 -3.28
CA ARG A 13 3.26 14.80 -3.34
C ARG A 13 3.69 13.88 -2.21
N THR A 14 2.89 13.77 -1.16
CA THR A 14 3.24 12.95 0.01
C THR A 14 2.62 11.56 -0.17
N PRO A 15 3.43 10.47 -0.15
CA PRO A 15 2.89 9.13 0.04
C PRO A 15 1.93 9.12 1.23
N LEU A 16 0.98 8.17 1.28
CA LEU A 16 0.23 7.93 2.51
C LEU A 16 1.24 7.71 3.65
N GLY A 17 1.48 8.76 4.44
CA GLY A 17 2.27 8.64 5.65
C GLY A 17 1.51 7.76 6.64
N ASN A 18 2.19 7.35 7.72
CA ASN A 18 1.58 6.59 8.81
C ASN A 18 0.34 7.25 9.46
N ASN A 19 -0.03 8.47 9.06
CA ASN A 19 -1.21 9.18 9.57
C ASN A 19 -2.53 8.46 9.25
N SER A 20 -2.55 7.54 8.28
CA SER A 20 -3.72 6.68 7.97
C SER A 20 -3.67 5.31 8.67
N SER A 21 -2.61 5.05 9.44
CA SER A 21 -2.39 3.76 10.10
C SER A 21 -2.75 3.84 11.58
N ILE A 22 -3.60 2.92 12.04
CA ILE A 22 -3.91 2.76 13.47
C ILE A 22 -3.02 1.64 14.00
N VAL A 23 -2.19 1.95 15.00
CA VAL A 23 -1.18 1.04 15.55
C VAL A 23 -1.44 0.80 17.03
N ASN A 24 -1.49 -0.46 17.45
CA ASN A 24 -1.49 -0.81 18.88
C ASN A 24 -0.07 -0.77 19.45
N GLY A 25 0.11 -0.12 20.61
CA GLY A 25 1.39 0.26 21.25
C GLY A 25 2.28 -0.87 21.78
N ALA A 26 2.48 -1.96 21.03
CA ALA A 26 3.38 -3.05 21.40
C ALA A 26 4.84 -2.75 21.00
N ARG A 27 5.76 -2.90 21.97
CA ARG A 27 7.21 -2.69 21.79
C ARG A 27 7.87 -3.90 21.10
N ALA A 28 8.79 -3.63 20.17
CA ALA A 28 9.55 -4.67 19.48
C ALA A 28 10.60 -5.33 20.40
N PRO A 29 10.78 -6.66 20.35
CA PRO A 29 11.86 -7.33 21.08
C PRO A 29 13.21 -7.03 20.41
N SER A 30 14.22 -6.79 21.26
CA SER A 30 15.60 -6.47 20.87
C SER A 30 16.45 -7.73 21.00
N GLY A 31 17.00 -8.19 19.88
CA GLY A 31 18.05 -9.22 19.88
C GLY A 31 18.08 -10.06 18.61
N VAL A 32 18.98 -9.73 17.67
CA VAL A 32 19.40 -10.68 16.62
C VAL A 32 20.89 -10.48 16.33
N SER A 33 21.62 -11.60 16.35
CA SER A 33 23.02 -11.77 15.99
C SER A 33 23.32 -11.21 14.59
N SER A 34 24.37 -10.37 14.47
CA SER A 34 24.73 -9.66 13.24
C SER A 34 25.52 -10.57 12.27
N THR A 35 24.82 -11.43 11.55
CA THR A 35 25.35 -11.88 10.24
C THR A 35 24.98 -10.81 9.22
N ARG A 36 25.98 -10.17 8.60
CA ARG A 36 25.74 -9.13 7.58
C ARG A 36 25.07 -9.82 6.39
N PRO A 37 23.77 -9.61 6.12
CA PRO A 37 23.12 -10.29 5.01
C PRO A 37 23.78 -9.84 3.71
N ARG A 38 24.32 -10.78 2.91
CA ARG A 38 24.81 -10.46 1.57
C ARG A 38 23.62 -10.04 0.71
N LEU A 39 23.54 -8.75 0.40
CA LEU A 39 22.50 -8.21 -0.45
C LEU A 39 22.72 -8.73 -1.89
N PRO A 40 21.66 -9.17 -2.59
CA PRO A 40 21.78 -9.60 -3.97
C PRO A 40 22.12 -8.40 -4.87
N ARG A 41 22.91 -8.63 -5.93
CA ARG A 41 23.24 -7.55 -6.88
C ARG A 41 22.01 -7.04 -7.64
N THR A 42 21.08 -7.95 -7.93
CA THR A 42 19.82 -7.67 -8.64
C THR A 42 18.64 -8.30 -7.92
N LEU A 43 17.46 -7.69 -8.02
CA LEU A 43 16.22 -8.30 -7.55
C LEU A 43 15.69 -9.27 -8.61
N PRO A 44 15.35 -10.53 -8.26
CA PRO A 44 14.74 -11.45 -9.21
C PRO A 44 13.38 -10.95 -9.69
N ARG A 45 13.12 -11.02 -11.00
CA ARG A 45 11.82 -10.64 -11.56
C ARG A 45 10.87 -11.85 -11.54
N PRO A 46 9.69 -11.76 -10.90
CA PRO A 46 8.71 -12.83 -10.98
C PRO A 46 8.08 -12.88 -12.37
N ALA A 47 7.59 -14.07 -12.76
CA ALA A 47 6.71 -14.19 -13.91
C ALA A 47 5.35 -13.54 -13.58
N LEU A 48 4.99 -12.49 -14.31
CA LEU A 48 3.72 -11.80 -14.10
C LEU A 48 2.57 -12.67 -14.61
N ARG A 49 1.60 -12.94 -13.75
CA ARG A 49 0.36 -13.63 -14.10
C ARG A 49 -0.76 -12.60 -14.08
N GLU A 50 -1.52 -12.53 -15.16
CA GLU A 50 -2.64 -11.60 -15.23
C GLU A 50 -3.73 -11.99 -14.21
N ILE A 51 -4.52 -11.01 -13.79
CA ILE A 51 -5.63 -11.19 -12.84
C ILE A 51 -6.77 -12.00 -13.46
N ASP A 52 -7.52 -12.69 -12.61
CA ASP A 52 -8.82 -13.27 -12.98
C ASP A 52 -9.90 -12.18 -12.97
N MET A 53 -10.30 -11.73 -14.17
CA MET A 53 -11.32 -10.71 -14.34
C MET A 53 -12.68 -11.11 -13.77
N SER A 54 -12.99 -12.41 -13.64
CA SER A 54 -14.29 -12.85 -13.11
C SER A 54 -14.53 -12.36 -11.68
N VAL A 55 -13.47 -12.11 -10.91
CA VAL A 55 -13.53 -11.55 -9.56
C VAL A 55 -13.91 -10.07 -9.60
N VAL A 56 -13.35 -9.31 -10.55
CA VAL A 56 -13.68 -7.89 -10.75
C VAL A 56 -15.12 -7.75 -11.23
N GLU A 57 -15.54 -8.53 -12.23
CA GLU A 57 -16.89 -8.45 -12.81
C GLU A 57 -17.98 -8.83 -11.80
N ARG A 58 -17.68 -9.75 -10.88
CA ARG A 58 -18.63 -10.14 -9.82
C ARG A 58 -18.83 -9.04 -8.79
N ALA A 59 -17.77 -8.32 -8.43
CA ALA A 59 -17.82 -7.23 -7.47
C ALA A 59 -18.31 -5.91 -8.11
N TYR A 60 -18.04 -5.73 -9.41
CA TYR A 60 -18.31 -4.52 -10.17
C TYR A 60 -18.89 -4.87 -11.55
N PRO A 61 -20.21 -5.18 -11.63
CA PRO A 61 -20.85 -5.63 -12.86
C PRO A 61 -20.73 -4.64 -14.03
N ASP A 62 -20.65 -3.34 -13.73
CA ASP A 62 -20.50 -2.27 -14.74
C ASP A 62 -19.15 -2.32 -15.48
N LEU A 63 -18.18 -3.10 -14.99
CA LEU A 63 -16.87 -3.28 -15.60
C LEU A 63 -16.79 -4.56 -16.46
N LYS A 64 -17.90 -5.27 -16.63
CA LYS A 64 -17.95 -6.52 -17.41
C LYS A 64 -17.47 -6.33 -18.84
N GLY A 65 -16.58 -7.22 -19.29
CA GLY A 65 -16.03 -7.21 -20.65
C GLY A 65 -14.92 -6.17 -20.89
N LEU A 66 -14.56 -5.36 -19.88
CA LEU A 66 -13.42 -4.46 -19.99
C LEU A 66 -12.09 -5.21 -19.81
N ALA A 67 -11.05 -4.76 -20.52
CA ALA A 67 -9.71 -5.32 -20.34
C ALA A 67 -9.11 -4.90 -18.98
N PRO A 68 -8.34 -5.78 -18.29
CA PRO A 68 -7.66 -5.44 -17.03
C PRO A 68 -6.84 -4.15 -17.14
N GLN A 69 -6.08 -4.00 -18.23
CA GLN A 69 -5.24 -2.83 -18.44
C GLN A 69 -6.04 -1.53 -18.55
N TYR A 70 -7.21 -1.57 -19.20
CA TYR A 70 -8.08 -0.40 -19.30
C TYR A 70 -8.52 0.08 -17.91
N ILE A 71 -8.89 -0.84 -17.01
CA ILE A 71 -9.27 -0.50 -15.63
C ILE A 71 -8.08 0.13 -14.89
N ARG A 72 -6.89 -0.49 -14.98
CA ARG A 72 -5.65 0.03 -14.37
C ARG A 72 -5.28 1.43 -14.87
N ASP A 73 -5.52 1.72 -16.15
CA ASP A 73 -5.21 3.02 -16.74
C ASP A 73 -6.19 4.11 -16.30
N LYS A 74 -7.43 3.75 -15.93
CA LYS A 74 -8.45 4.68 -15.45
C LYS A 74 -8.42 4.93 -13.95
N LEU A 75 -7.97 3.95 -13.14
CA LEU A 75 -7.89 4.10 -11.69
C LEU A 75 -7.13 5.35 -11.21
N PRO A 76 -5.97 5.74 -11.80
CA PRO A 76 -5.27 6.95 -11.41
C PRO A 76 -6.08 8.25 -11.54
N LEU A 77 -7.10 8.27 -12.41
CA LEU A 77 -7.98 9.45 -12.58
C LEU A 77 -8.91 9.63 -11.37
N ALA A 78 -9.29 8.55 -10.69
CA ALA A 78 -10.11 8.56 -9.48
C ALA A 78 -9.30 8.52 -8.18
N ALA A 79 -7.98 8.26 -8.28
CA ALA A 79 -7.08 8.14 -7.14
C ALA A 79 -7.12 9.34 -6.17
N PRO A 80 -7.18 10.61 -6.61
CA PRO A 80 -7.24 11.74 -5.68
C PRO A 80 -8.40 11.66 -4.70
N GLN A 81 -9.60 11.35 -5.19
CA GLN A 81 -10.82 11.24 -4.38
C GLN A 81 -10.79 10.00 -3.49
N MET A 82 -10.37 8.86 -4.04
CA MET A 82 -10.24 7.61 -3.29
C MET A 82 -9.24 7.75 -2.13
N LEU A 83 -8.05 8.32 -2.39
CA LEU A 83 -7.03 8.51 -1.36
C LEU A 83 -7.44 9.54 -0.31
N GLU A 84 -8.20 10.57 -0.69
CA GLU A 84 -8.79 11.51 0.27
C GLU A 84 -9.82 10.80 1.16
N ALA A 85 -10.66 9.94 0.59
CA ALA A 85 -11.61 9.15 1.36
C ALA A 85 -10.89 8.25 2.37
N LEU A 86 -9.81 7.57 1.97
CA LEU A 86 -8.99 6.76 2.88
C LEU A 86 -8.43 7.58 4.06
N ARG A 87 -8.00 8.82 3.81
CA ARG A 87 -7.45 9.72 4.85
C ARG A 87 -8.52 10.27 5.79
N SER A 88 -9.77 10.32 5.33
CA SER A 88 -10.90 10.80 6.14
C SER A 88 -11.48 9.74 7.08
N ILE A 89 -10.97 8.51 7.06
CA ILE A 89 -11.42 7.42 7.93
C ILE A 89 -10.87 7.56 9.34
N HIS A 90 -11.77 7.53 10.31
CA HIS A 90 -11.47 7.38 11.73
C HIS A 90 -12.13 6.12 12.27
N ALA A 91 -11.43 5.36 13.10
CA ALA A 91 -11.97 4.14 13.69
C ALA A 91 -11.48 3.98 15.13
N CYS A 92 -12.36 3.47 16.00
CA CYS A 92 -11.97 3.01 17.33
C CYS A 92 -11.65 1.51 17.25
N VAL A 93 -10.38 1.15 17.43
CA VAL A 93 -9.93 -0.23 17.26
C VAL A 93 -9.89 -0.94 18.62
N PRO A 94 -10.53 -2.12 18.76
CA PRO A 94 -10.42 -2.90 19.99
C PRO A 94 -8.96 -3.35 20.25
N ASN A 95 -8.53 -3.28 21.52
CA ASN A 95 -7.17 -3.64 21.92
C ASN A 95 -6.98 -5.14 22.25
N SER A 96 -8.06 -5.92 22.29
CA SER A 96 -8.06 -7.31 22.78
C SER A 96 -7.91 -8.36 21.67
N SER A 97 -8.52 -8.13 20.51
CA SER A 97 -8.50 -9.06 19.37
C SER A 97 -8.80 -8.31 18.06
N LEU A 98 -8.43 -8.89 16.93
CA LEU A 98 -8.76 -8.34 15.61
C LEU A 98 -10.25 -8.60 15.33
N PRO A 99 -11.09 -7.56 15.18
CA PRO A 99 -12.51 -7.77 14.89
C PRO A 99 -12.71 -8.23 13.45
N GLN A 100 -13.85 -8.87 13.15
CA GLN A 100 -14.22 -9.27 11.79
C GLN A 100 -14.73 -8.09 10.95
N GLU A 101 -15.32 -7.11 11.60
CA GLU A 101 -15.84 -5.88 10.99
C GLU A 101 -15.51 -4.72 11.92
N LEU A 102 -15.36 -3.54 11.34
CA LEU A 102 -15.01 -2.33 12.06
C LEU A 102 -15.96 -1.21 11.65
N GLU A 103 -16.60 -0.60 12.65
CA GLU A 103 -17.32 0.65 12.44
C GLU A 103 -16.31 1.79 12.31
N VAL A 104 -16.45 2.58 11.25
CA VAL A 104 -15.58 3.68 10.93
C VAL A 104 -16.40 4.91 10.58
N GLU A 105 -15.87 6.08 10.93
CA GLU A 105 -16.47 7.37 10.61
C GLU A 105 -15.68 8.06 9.50
N MET A 106 -16.38 8.65 8.55
CA MET A 106 -15.81 9.53 7.53
C MET A 106 -15.95 10.98 7.99
N THR A 107 -14.83 11.68 8.16
CA THR A 107 -14.84 13.11 8.55
C THR A 107 -15.06 14.07 7.38
N SER A 108 -15.00 13.59 6.14
CA SER A 108 -15.19 14.44 4.97
C SER A 108 -16.66 14.75 4.72
N GLU A 109 -16.99 16.03 4.62
CA GLU A 109 -18.33 16.49 4.24
C GLU A 109 -18.57 16.48 2.72
N SER A 110 -17.51 16.28 1.92
CA SER A 110 -17.58 16.27 0.45
C SER A 110 -18.30 15.02 -0.06
N GLU A 111 -19.44 15.19 -0.74
CA GLU A 111 -20.20 14.09 -1.36
C GLU A 111 -19.35 13.25 -2.31
N LEU A 112 -18.47 13.89 -3.08
CA LEU A 112 -17.58 13.19 -4.01
C LEU A 112 -16.58 12.27 -3.29
N VAL A 113 -16.09 12.70 -2.12
CA VAL A 113 -15.18 11.90 -1.28
C VAL A 113 -15.95 10.76 -0.61
N ARG A 114 -17.16 11.01 -0.10
CA ARG A 114 -18.02 9.95 0.47
C ARG A 114 -18.45 8.91 -0.56
N ALA A 115 -18.71 9.32 -1.80
CA ALA A 115 -18.98 8.41 -2.91
C ALA A 115 -17.77 7.52 -3.26
N SER A 116 -16.56 7.91 -2.81
CA SER A 116 -15.32 7.16 -2.95
C SER A 116 -14.92 6.46 -1.65
N ALA A 117 -15.89 6.10 -0.79
CA ALA A 117 -15.63 5.42 0.47
C ALA A 117 -14.89 4.08 0.27
N PRO A 118 -13.98 3.71 1.19
CA PRO A 118 -13.33 2.41 1.17
C PRO A 118 -14.33 1.28 1.37
N THR A 119 -14.00 0.14 0.79
CA THR A 119 -14.84 -1.07 0.86
C THR A 119 -14.42 -2.03 1.97
N HIS A 120 -13.16 -1.96 2.41
CA HIS A 120 -12.54 -2.93 3.30
C HIS A 120 -11.56 -2.24 4.23
N MET A 121 -11.29 -2.87 5.37
CA MET A 121 -10.17 -2.56 6.25
C MET A 121 -9.14 -3.69 6.18
N LEU A 122 -7.97 -3.46 5.59
CA LEU A 122 -6.90 -4.46 5.54
C LEU A 122 -6.16 -4.51 6.87
N ALA A 123 -6.12 -5.68 7.48
CA ALA A 123 -5.30 -5.98 8.65
C ALA A 123 -3.96 -6.57 8.20
N VAL A 124 -2.98 -5.70 7.99
CA VAL A 124 -1.68 -6.07 7.43
C VAL A 124 -0.73 -6.50 8.53
N TYR A 125 -0.10 -7.66 8.34
CA TYR A 125 0.79 -8.25 9.35
C TYR A 125 1.83 -9.20 8.75
N SER A 126 2.88 -9.45 9.53
CA SER A 126 3.83 -10.55 9.33
C SER A 126 3.70 -11.52 10.50
N PRO A 127 3.84 -12.85 10.30
CA PRO A 127 3.80 -13.80 11.42
C PRO A 127 4.89 -13.50 12.44
N SER A 128 4.51 -13.47 13.72
CA SER A 128 5.48 -13.43 14.83
C SER A 128 5.71 -14.85 15.35
N VAL A 129 6.98 -15.21 15.55
CA VAL A 129 7.37 -16.50 16.11
C VAL A 129 7.30 -16.52 17.65
N ALA A 130 7.09 -15.36 18.30
CA ALA A 130 7.32 -15.19 19.73
C ALA A 130 6.15 -14.51 20.49
N GLY A 131 4.90 -14.62 20.01
CA GLY A 131 3.72 -14.15 20.74
C GLY A 131 2.81 -13.21 19.94
N LYS A 132 2.37 -12.10 20.57
CA LYS A 132 1.41 -11.15 19.97
C LYS A 132 1.92 -10.64 18.62
N THR A 133 1.07 -10.73 17.59
CA THR A 133 1.38 -10.25 16.24
C THR A 133 1.03 -8.78 16.14
N LYS A 134 1.97 -7.95 15.67
CA LYS A 134 1.70 -6.56 15.33
C LYS A 134 0.87 -6.53 14.06
N VAL A 135 -0.28 -5.87 14.14
CA VAL A 135 -1.20 -5.67 13.01
C VAL A 135 -1.37 -4.17 12.80
N VAL A 136 -1.41 -3.76 11.54
CA VAL A 136 -1.70 -2.37 11.15
C VAL A 136 -2.91 -2.37 10.22
N LEU A 137 -3.86 -1.49 10.50
CA LEU A 137 -5.10 -1.39 9.72
C LEU A 137 -4.99 -0.31 8.65
N TYR A 138 -5.38 -0.66 7.42
CA TYR A 138 -5.41 0.24 6.26
C TYR A 138 -6.76 0.18 5.56
N PRO A 139 -7.53 1.28 5.46
CA PRO A 139 -8.74 1.29 4.64
C PRO A 139 -8.35 1.11 3.17
N SER A 140 -9.15 0.39 2.38
CA SER A 140 -8.82 0.06 0.99
C SER A 140 -10.03 -0.19 0.10
N HIS A 141 -9.81 -0.06 -1.21
CA HIS A 141 -10.78 -0.37 -2.25
C HIS A 141 -10.48 -1.72 -2.88
N GLN A 142 -11.46 -2.62 -2.83
CA GLN A 142 -11.40 -3.94 -3.44
C GLN A 142 -11.09 -3.84 -4.95
N LEU A 143 -11.65 -2.85 -5.65
CA LEU A 143 -11.35 -2.62 -7.07
C LEU A 143 -9.86 -2.40 -7.34
N VAL A 144 -9.18 -1.56 -6.55
CA VAL A 144 -7.75 -1.28 -6.74
C VAL A 144 -6.92 -2.53 -6.50
N LEU A 145 -7.22 -3.27 -5.43
CA LEU A 145 -6.53 -4.49 -5.10
C LEU A 145 -6.74 -5.56 -6.20
N ASN A 146 -7.99 -5.87 -6.54
CA ASN A 146 -8.33 -6.86 -7.57
C ASN A 146 -7.80 -6.49 -8.95
N ALA A 147 -7.76 -5.20 -9.30
CA ALA A 147 -7.22 -4.74 -10.57
C ALA A 147 -5.72 -4.97 -10.67
N HIS A 148 -4.96 -4.96 -9.57
CA HIS A 148 -3.50 -4.99 -9.62
C HIS A 148 -2.87 -6.30 -9.15
N CYS A 149 -3.53 -7.10 -8.30
CA CYS A 149 -2.87 -8.19 -7.59
C CYS A 149 -3.50 -9.55 -7.94
N SER A 150 -2.70 -10.47 -8.49
CA SER A 150 -3.16 -11.80 -8.92
C SER A 150 -3.20 -12.85 -7.80
N HIS A 151 -2.60 -12.58 -6.63
CA HIS A 151 -2.53 -13.51 -5.50
C HIS A 151 -3.33 -13.06 -4.28
N LEU A 152 -4.29 -12.15 -4.46
CA LEU A 152 -5.15 -11.74 -3.35
C LEU A 152 -5.99 -12.91 -2.84
N PRO A 153 -6.20 -13.01 -1.52
CA PRO A 153 -7.26 -13.85 -1.00
C PRO A 153 -8.62 -13.34 -1.51
N ALA A 154 -9.59 -14.25 -1.61
CA ALA A 154 -10.97 -13.86 -1.89
C ALA A 154 -11.44 -12.87 -0.82
N LEU A 155 -11.80 -11.66 -1.26
CA LEU A 155 -12.30 -10.61 -0.39
C LEU A 155 -13.82 -10.80 -0.20
N PRO A 156 -14.36 -10.56 1.01
CA PRO A 156 -15.80 -10.60 1.24
C PRO A 156 -16.54 -9.57 0.38
N ALA A 157 -17.85 -9.73 0.25
CA ALA A 157 -18.66 -8.74 -0.44
C ALA A 157 -18.59 -7.39 0.31
N PRO A 158 -18.41 -6.27 -0.40
CA PRO A 158 -18.44 -4.97 0.25
C PRO A 158 -19.83 -4.69 0.83
N PRO A 159 -19.93 -3.93 1.92
CA PRO A 159 -21.22 -3.50 2.46
C PRO A 159 -21.98 -2.66 1.43
N THR A 160 -23.30 -2.82 1.35
CA THR A 160 -24.16 -1.93 0.57
C THR A 160 -24.19 -0.56 1.24
N LEU A 161 -23.39 0.37 0.75
CA LEU A 161 -23.30 1.71 1.34
C LEU A 161 -24.46 2.58 0.87
N ALA A 162 -25.10 3.27 1.81
CA ALA A 162 -25.90 4.44 1.47
C ALA A 162 -24.93 5.58 1.10
N THR A 163 -25.13 6.21 -0.05
CA THR A 163 -24.26 7.22 -0.66
C THR A 163 -23.95 8.45 0.21
N SER A 164 -24.68 8.63 1.32
CA SER A 164 -24.55 9.76 2.25
C SER A 164 -24.15 9.37 3.68
N ALA A 165 -23.87 8.09 3.94
CA ALA A 165 -23.55 7.63 5.29
C ALA A 165 -22.18 8.16 5.75
N THR A 166 -22.15 8.76 6.94
CA THR A 166 -20.90 9.18 7.61
C THR A 166 -20.30 8.06 8.45
N SER A 167 -21.09 7.05 8.84
CA SER A 167 -20.62 5.82 9.49
C SER A 167 -20.70 4.66 8.50
N LEU A 168 -19.62 3.88 8.42
CA LEU A 168 -19.49 2.70 7.58
C LEU A 168 -19.12 1.50 8.46
N ARG A 169 -19.67 0.33 8.14
CA ARG A 169 -19.24 -0.94 8.75
C ARG A 169 -18.44 -1.72 7.73
N LEU A 170 -17.11 -1.75 7.90
CA LEU A 170 -16.20 -2.35 6.93
C LEU A 170 -15.74 -3.73 7.38
N PRO A 171 -15.73 -4.74 6.50
CA PRO A 171 -15.08 -6.01 6.80
C PRO A 171 -13.57 -5.81 6.99
N VAL A 172 -13.04 -6.46 8.02
CA VAL A 172 -11.61 -6.49 8.33
C VAL A 172 -11.00 -7.72 7.70
N VAL A 173 -10.06 -7.53 6.78
CA VAL A 173 -9.44 -8.60 6.00
C VAL A 173 -7.98 -8.78 6.43
N PRO A 174 -7.62 -9.91 7.06
CA PRO A 174 -6.22 -10.23 7.33
C PRO A 174 -5.42 -10.36 6.03
N LEU A 175 -4.36 -9.56 5.90
CA LEU A 175 -3.46 -9.59 4.77
C LEU A 175 -2.03 -9.84 5.25
N ARG A 176 -1.56 -11.06 5.05
CA ARG A 176 -0.20 -11.45 5.42
C ARG A 176 0.79 -10.96 4.37
N LEU A 177 1.78 -10.17 4.80
CA LEU A 177 2.85 -9.67 3.93
C LEU A 177 4.24 -10.00 4.51
N PRO A 178 5.25 -10.25 3.65
CA PRO A 178 6.64 -10.41 4.07
C PRO A 178 7.23 -9.18 4.78
N ALA A 179 6.88 -7.97 4.34
CA ALA A 179 7.44 -6.72 4.85
C ALA A 179 6.34 -5.65 5.08
N PRO A 180 5.45 -5.84 6.08
CA PRO A 180 4.30 -4.96 6.37
C PRO A 180 4.62 -3.47 6.43
N GLU A 181 5.81 -3.09 6.90
CA GLU A 181 6.29 -1.71 6.97
C GLU A 181 6.46 -1.03 5.61
N ALA A 182 6.64 -1.80 4.54
CA ALA A 182 6.76 -1.32 3.17
C ALA A 182 5.40 -1.12 2.49
N PHE A 183 4.35 -1.73 3.03
CA PHE A 183 3.01 -1.73 2.45
C PHE A 183 2.42 -0.34 2.19
N PRO A 184 2.58 0.70 3.05
CA PRO A 184 2.00 2.03 2.77
C PRO A 184 2.45 2.63 1.44
N LEU A 185 3.73 2.44 1.07
CA LEU A 185 4.27 2.94 -0.20
C LEU A 185 3.73 2.13 -1.38
N LEU A 186 3.69 0.81 -1.26
CA LEU A 186 3.09 -0.06 -2.28
C LEU A 186 1.61 0.27 -2.46
N HIS A 187 0.85 0.33 -1.38
CA HIS A 187 -0.56 0.68 -1.37
C HIS A 187 -0.80 2.03 -2.05
N SER A 188 -0.07 3.08 -1.70
CA SER A 188 -0.18 4.40 -2.37
C SER A 188 0.18 4.33 -3.87
N TYR A 189 1.16 3.52 -4.25
CA TYR A 189 1.54 3.34 -5.64
C TYR A 189 0.44 2.64 -6.45
N LEU A 190 -0.24 1.64 -5.88
CA LEU A 190 -1.34 0.94 -6.57
C LEU A 190 -2.47 1.88 -7.00
N TYR A 191 -2.76 2.94 -6.24
CA TYR A 191 -3.75 3.95 -6.64
C TYR A 191 -3.19 4.90 -7.69
N THR A 192 -1.99 5.41 -7.46
CA THR A 192 -1.49 6.58 -8.19
C THR A 192 -0.70 6.24 -9.44
N LYS A 193 -0.09 5.04 -9.47
CA LYS A 193 0.85 4.59 -10.50
C LYS A 193 2.05 5.55 -10.70
N ARG A 194 2.33 6.40 -9.69
CA ARG A 194 3.37 7.43 -9.73
C ARG A 194 4.75 6.87 -9.37
N ALA A 195 5.43 6.35 -10.39
CA ALA A 195 6.80 5.82 -10.28
C ALA A 195 7.81 6.86 -9.79
N ASP A 196 7.63 8.13 -10.17
CA ASP A 196 8.47 9.24 -9.75
C ASP A 196 8.39 9.50 -8.24
N ILE A 197 7.18 9.47 -7.67
CA ILE A 197 6.96 9.64 -6.22
C ILE A 197 7.50 8.44 -5.46
N LEU A 198 7.30 7.22 -5.99
CA LEU A 198 7.86 6.01 -5.40
C LEU A 198 9.38 6.04 -5.40
N LEU A 199 10.02 6.36 -6.52
CA LEU A 199 11.48 6.45 -6.63
C LEU A 199 12.06 7.49 -5.68
N THR A 200 11.37 8.63 -5.51
CA THR A 200 11.75 9.66 -4.55
C THR A 200 11.67 9.14 -3.11
N ALA A 201 10.60 8.42 -2.77
CA ALA A 201 10.43 7.83 -1.44
C ALA A 201 11.45 6.72 -1.11
N LEU A 202 11.99 6.06 -2.14
CA LEU A 202 13.00 4.99 -2.00
C LEU A 202 14.44 5.51 -1.99
N ALA A 203 14.66 6.80 -2.28
CA ALA A 203 15.98 7.39 -2.24
C ALA A 203 16.52 7.41 -0.78
N PRO A 204 17.82 7.15 -0.59
CA PRO A 204 18.43 7.29 0.73
C PRO A 204 18.48 8.78 1.11
N VAL A 205 18.37 9.07 2.40
CA VAL A 205 18.48 10.44 2.91
C VAL A 205 19.88 10.99 2.67
N ASN A 206 20.90 10.12 2.76
CA ASN A 206 22.28 10.46 2.46
C ASN A 206 22.96 9.27 1.75
N GLU A 207 23.39 9.47 0.51
CA GLU A 207 24.07 8.44 -0.30
C GLU A 207 25.48 8.10 0.21
N SER A 208 26.08 8.91 1.09
CA SER A 208 27.40 8.65 1.68
C SER A 208 27.34 7.97 3.05
N ASP A 209 26.14 7.72 3.58
CA ASP A 209 25.95 7.08 4.89
C ASP A 209 25.46 5.64 4.72
N GLY A 210 26.25 4.69 5.20
CA GLY A 210 25.93 3.26 5.14
C GLY A 210 24.62 2.90 5.87
N VAL A 211 24.25 3.62 6.93
CA VAL A 211 22.98 3.38 7.64
C VAL A 211 21.79 3.83 6.77
N SER A 212 21.89 5.01 6.16
CA SER A 212 20.88 5.52 5.22
C SER A 212 20.68 4.58 4.02
N LEU A 213 21.77 4.13 3.40
CA LEU A 213 21.73 3.16 2.30
C LEU A 213 21.12 1.82 2.73
N SER A 214 21.49 1.32 3.90
CA SER A 214 20.92 0.07 4.43
C SER A 214 19.42 0.19 4.68
N ARG A 215 18.92 1.33 5.16
CA ARG A 215 17.49 1.57 5.35
C ARG A 215 16.73 1.60 4.02
N ALA A 216 17.27 2.30 3.03
CA ALA A 216 16.70 2.33 1.68
C ALA A 216 16.69 0.93 1.04
N ALA A 217 17.79 0.18 1.16
CA ALA A 217 17.86 -1.20 0.67
C ALA A 217 16.78 -2.10 1.32
N THR A 218 16.63 -2.03 2.66
CA THR A 218 15.59 -2.80 3.36
C THR A 218 14.20 -2.45 2.86
N LEU A 219 13.91 -1.17 2.65
CA LEU A 219 12.61 -0.71 2.17
C LEU A 219 12.32 -1.16 0.72
N ILE A 220 13.28 -0.99 -0.20
CA ILE A 220 13.14 -1.44 -1.60
C ILE A 220 12.89 -2.95 -1.64
N ARG A 221 13.68 -3.72 -0.88
CA ARG A 221 13.51 -5.16 -0.78
C ARG A 221 12.14 -5.53 -0.20
N GLY A 222 11.67 -4.81 0.81
CA GLY A 222 10.36 -5.01 1.40
C GLY A 222 9.23 -4.80 0.40
N ILE A 223 9.26 -3.69 -0.36
CA ILE A 223 8.27 -3.45 -1.43
C ILE A 223 8.32 -4.56 -2.47
N TRP A 224 9.52 -4.96 -2.91
CA TRP A 224 9.66 -6.05 -3.88
C TRP A 224 9.08 -7.38 -3.35
N GLN A 225 9.31 -7.73 -2.08
CA GLN A 225 8.76 -8.94 -1.47
C GLN A 225 7.24 -8.90 -1.39
N ASP A 226 6.66 -7.78 -0.94
CA ASP A 226 5.21 -7.61 -0.86
C ASP A 226 4.56 -7.60 -2.25
N THR A 227 5.21 -6.97 -3.23
CA THR A 227 4.80 -6.96 -4.64
C THR A 227 4.75 -8.39 -5.19
N CYS A 228 5.77 -9.20 -4.92
CA CYS A 228 5.79 -10.62 -5.29
C CYS A 228 4.69 -11.42 -4.56
N ALA A 229 4.53 -11.20 -3.26
CA ALA A 229 3.55 -11.92 -2.44
C ALA A 229 2.11 -11.66 -2.91
N LEU A 230 1.80 -10.41 -3.27
CA LEU A 230 0.50 -10.02 -3.80
C LEU A 230 0.30 -10.39 -5.29
N GLY A 231 1.37 -10.76 -5.99
CA GLY A 231 1.31 -11.01 -7.43
C GLY A 231 0.94 -9.74 -8.20
N VAL A 232 1.60 -8.61 -7.89
CA VAL A 232 1.28 -7.34 -8.55
C VAL A 232 1.65 -7.42 -10.04
N VAL A 233 0.69 -7.09 -10.91
CA VAL A 233 0.83 -7.11 -12.36
C VAL A 233 1.21 -5.70 -12.85
N ASP A 234 2.49 -5.36 -12.76
CA ASP A 234 2.97 -4.04 -13.18
C ASP A 234 4.46 -3.98 -13.53
N THR A 235 4.74 -3.95 -14.83
CA THR A 235 6.11 -3.79 -15.35
C THR A 235 6.77 -2.49 -14.92
N ALA A 236 6.03 -1.37 -14.83
CA ALA A 236 6.58 -0.07 -14.47
C ALA A 236 7.03 -0.03 -13.00
N LEU A 237 6.27 -0.67 -12.11
CA LEU A 237 6.66 -0.85 -10.70
C LEU A 237 7.98 -1.60 -10.59
N PHE A 238 8.09 -2.77 -11.23
CA PHE A 238 9.33 -3.55 -11.19
C PHE A 238 10.52 -2.77 -11.77
N ASN A 239 10.35 -2.08 -12.90
CA ASN A 239 11.41 -1.23 -13.47
C ASN A 239 11.85 -0.12 -12.49
N THR A 240 10.90 0.44 -11.73
CA THR A 240 11.18 1.46 -10.71
C THR A 240 11.99 0.88 -9.55
N LEU A 241 11.62 -0.31 -9.08
CA LEU A 241 12.35 -1.03 -8.02
C LEU A 241 13.76 -1.42 -8.47
N ASP A 242 13.92 -1.92 -9.71
CA ASP A 242 15.22 -2.26 -10.29
C ASP A 242 16.13 -1.03 -10.38
N SER A 243 15.57 0.10 -10.84
CA SER A 243 16.30 1.37 -10.93
C SER A 243 16.73 1.89 -9.55
N ALA A 244 15.83 1.84 -8.56
CA ALA A 244 16.15 2.24 -7.19
C ALA A 244 17.22 1.32 -6.58
N TRP A 245 17.09 0.00 -6.76
CA TRP A 245 18.02 -0.99 -6.24
C TRP A 245 19.42 -0.81 -6.83
N ALA A 246 19.52 -0.65 -8.15
CA ALA A 246 20.80 -0.43 -8.83
C ALA A 246 21.54 0.80 -8.28
N ARG A 247 20.83 1.91 -8.05
CA ARG A 247 21.40 3.13 -7.45
C ARG A 247 21.96 2.87 -6.05
N ILE A 248 21.22 2.15 -5.21
CA ILE A 248 21.67 1.82 -3.85
C ILE A 248 22.89 0.91 -3.89
N MET A 249 22.89 -0.14 -4.72
CA MET A 249 24.02 -1.06 -4.82
C MET A 249 25.29 -0.34 -5.31
N SER A 250 25.18 0.53 -6.31
CA SER A 250 26.31 1.36 -6.76
C SER A 250 26.81 2.34 -5.68
N ALA A 251 25.92 2.89 -4.84
CA ALA A 251 26.33 3.72 -3.71
C ALA A 251 27.06 2.92 -2.62
N ILE A 252 26.57 1.72 -2.29
CA ILE A 252 27.21 0.83 -1.32
C ILE A 252 28.61 0.43 -1.78
N GLU A 253 28.78 0.10 -3.07
CA GLU A 253 30.08 -0.24 -3.66
C GLU A 253 31.07 0.94 -3.57
N ARG A 254 30.61 2.18 -3.78
CA ARG A 254 31.44 3.39 -3.66
C ARG A 254 31.95 3.68 -2.25
N ILE A 255 31.22 3.28 -1.20
CA ILE A 255 31.64 3.51 0.19
C ILE A 255 32.59 2.40 0.69
N GLN A 256 32.56 1.23 0.05
CA GLN A 256 33.39 0.08 0.44
C GLN A 256 34.78 0.10 -0.19
N ASN A 257 34.99 0.90 -1.24
CA ASN A 257 36.27 1.11 -1.92
C ASN A 257 36.88 2.45 -1.50
#